data_AF-K9RK74-F1
#
_entry.id   AF-K9RK74-F1
#
_cell.length_a   1.000
_cell.length_b   1.000
_cell.length_c   1.000
_cell.angle_alpha   90.00
_cell.angle_beta   90.00
_cell.angle_gamma   90.00
#
_symmetry.space_group_name_H-M   'P 1'
#
loop_
_entity.id
_entity.type
_entity.pdbx_description
1 polymer ?
#
loop_
_entity_poly.entity_id
_entity_poly.type
_entity_poly.pdbx_seq_one_letter_code
_entity_poly.pdbx_strand_id
1 'polypeptide(L)'
;MLVDIQKYKLCTANSVSKTDALTYFIDFICEETLYKNKPAYRCVEDSLLIFHPSGIENLIFLEIHCRIIGKPGTGRVNFKSAIKFMKFCVWQKTDMKIPRDKSIIPASEGALMSDLFNSQSFKKAMHNACYKYRVNKKRNHCSEHSQPSVVLSVNTYLP
;
A
#
# COMPACT_ATOMS: atom_id res chain seq x y z
N MET A 1 -18.37 6.19 7.81
CA MET A 1 -18.01 4.79 7.50
C MET A 1 -16.50 4.70 7.36
N LEU A 2 -15.81 4.04 8.30
CA LEU A 2 -14.40 3.68 8.11
C LEU A 2 -14.38 2.65 6.99
N VAL A 3 -13.98 3.08 5.78
CA VAL A 3 -13.75 2.17 4.66
C VAL A 3 -12.77 1.13 5.14
N ASP A 4 -13.19 -0.13 5.20
CA ASP A 4 -12.36 -1.26 5.57
C ASP A 4 -11.14 -1.28 4.64
N ILE A 5 -10.00 -0.77 5.13
CA ILE A 5 -8.80 -0.61 4.34
C ILE A 5 -8.22 -2.02 4.18
N GLN A 6 -8.52 -2.65 3.03
CA GLN A 6 -7.93 -3.92 2.69
C GLN A 6 -6.41 -3.79 2.70
N LYS A 7 -5.78 -4.52 3.62
CA LYS A 7 -4.33 -4.62 3.73
C LYS A 7 -3.82 -5.62 2.70
N TYR A 8 -2.67 -5.34 2.12
CA TYR A 8 -1.92 -6.29 1.31
C TYR A 8 -1.13 -7.20 2.25
N LYS A 9 -1.17 -8.51 2.02
CA LYS A 9 -0.62 -9.49 2.98
C LYS A 9 0.49 -10.29 2.33
N LEU A 10 1.58 -10.48 3.05
CA LEU A 10 2.70 -11.33 2.69
C LEU A 10 3.08 -12.18 3.88
N CYS A 11 3.65 -13.36 3.63
CA CYS A 11 4.21 -14.24 4.64
C CYS A 11 5.57 -14.75 4.17
N THR A 12 6.45 -15.17 5.09
CA THR A 12 7.67 -15.88 4.71
C THR A 12 7.30 -17.28 4.16
N ALA A 13 7.99 -17.74 3.12
CA ALA A 13 7.77 -19.08 2.59
C ALA A 13 8.31 -20.17 3.53
N ASN A 14 9.50 -19.93 4.10
CA ASN A 14 10.11 -20.75 5.14
C ASN A 14 10.01 -20.07 6.51
N SER A 15 10.17 -20.85 7.57
CA SER A 15 10.29 -20.31 8.92
C SER A 15 11.62 -19.56 9.10
N VAL A 16 11.59 -18.52 9.94
CA VAL A 16 12.71 -17.61 10.21
C VAL A 16 12.92 -17.51 11.72
N SER A 17 14.13 -17.11 12.14
CA SER A 17 14.43 -16.84 13.55
C SER A 17 13.54 -15.71 14.09
N LYS A 18 12.85 -15.97 15.21
CA LYS A 18 12.02 -14.98 15.90
C LYS A 18 12.87 -13.79 16.34
N THR A 19 14.06 -14.07 16.87
CA THR A 19 15.00 -13.06 17.34
C THR A 19 15.45 -12.18 16.17
N ASP A 20 15.84 -12.79 15.06
CA ASP A 20 16.29 -12.08 13.86
C ASP A 20 15.19 -11.19 13.28
N ALA A 21 13.95 -11.68 13.27
CA ALA A 21 12.80 -10.90 12.84
C ALA A 21 12.60 -9.66 13.74
N LEU A 22 12.62 -9.85 15.05
CA LEU A 22 12.48 -8.73 16.00
C LEU A 22 13.62 -7.71 15.85
N THR A 23 14.85 -8.17 15.71
CA THR A 23 16.01 -7.30 15.50
C THR A 23 15.90 -6.53 14.19
N TYR A 24 15.49 -7.18 13.09
CA TYR A 24 15.37 -6.52 11.79
C TYR A 24 14.29 -5.44 11.75
N PHE A 25 13.17 -5.66 12.45
CA PHE A 25 12.02 -4.77 12.44
C PHE A 25 11.95 -3.81 13.64
N ILE A 26 12.97 -3.75 14.49
CA ILE A 26 12.94 -2.96 15.74
C ILE A 26 12.65 -1.46 15.49
N ASP A 27 13.20 -0.90 14.42
CA ASP A 27 12.99 0.49 13.98
C ASP A 27 11.62 0.74 13.34
N PHE A 28 10.89 -0.33 13.04
CA PHE A 28 9.60 -0.31 12.36
C PHE A 28 8.43 -0.64 13.29
N ILE A 29 8.70 -1.29 14.42
CA ILE A 29 7.73 -1.63 15.46
C ILE A 29 7.43 -0.40 16.32
N CYS A 30 6.15 -0.14 16.54
CA CYS A 30 5.67 0.92 17.42
C CYS A 30 5.24 0.38 18.78
N GLU A 31 4.45 -0.71 18.78
CA GLU A 31 3.89 -1.31 20.00
C GLU A 31 3.63 -2.80 19.81
N GLU A 32 3.71 -3.55 20.90
CA GLU A 32 3.22 -4.94 20.95
C GLU A 32 1.69 -4.95 20.97
N THR A 33 1.09 -5.94 20.32
CA THR A 33 -0.36 -6.09 20.26
C THR A 33 -0.75 -7.56 20.06
N LEU A 34 -2.05 -7.82 19.94
CA LEU A 34 -2.57 -9.13 19.60
C LEU A 34 -3.45 -9.05 18.36
N TYR A 35 -3.29 -10.01 17.46
CA TYR A 35 -4.16 -10.17 16.31
C TYR A 35 -4.81 -11.54 16.33
N LYS A 36 -6.13 -11.59 16.56
CA LYS A 36 -6.89 -12.85 16.69
C LYS A 36 -6.23 -13.81 17.69
N ASN A 37 -5.87 -13.29 18.87
CA ASN A 37 -5.18 -13.99 19.95
C ASN A 37 -3.77 -14.50 19.59
N LYS A 38 -3.16 -14.00 18.51
CA LYS A 38 -1.75 -14.29 18.16
C LYS A 38 -0.87 -13.10 18.51
N PRO A 39 0.39 -13.34 18.94
CA PRO A 39 1.38 -12.28 19.10
C PRO A 39 1.55 -11.49 17.80
N ALA A 40 1.46 -10.17 17.92
CA ALA A 40 1.59 -9.27 16.81
C ALA A 40 2.25 -7.96 17.24
N TYR A 41 2.72 -7.19 16.26
CA TYR A 41 3.32 -5.88 16.48
C TYR A 41 2.69 -4.89 15.53
N ARG A 42 2.19 -3.78 16.06
CA ARG A 42 1.77 -2.66 15.23
C ARG A 42 3.00 -1.88 14.82
N CYS A 43 3.06 -1.53 13.56
CA CYS A 43 4.20 -0.89 12.93
C CYS A 43 3.81 0.46 12.32
N VAL A 44 4.83 1.17 11.84
CA VAL A 44 4.68 2.40 11.07
C VAL A 44 3.69 2.20 9.90
N GLU A 45 2.94 3.24 9.57
CA GLU A 45 1.88 3.23 8.54
C GLU A 45 0.69 2.30 8.86
N ASP A 46 0.47 1.97 10.14
CA ASP A 46 -0.55 1.02 10.62
C ASP A 46 -0.42 -0.38 10.00
N SER A 47 0.79 -0.73 9.58
CA SER A 47 1.13 -2.09 9.21
C SER A 47 1.16 -2.99 10.45
N LEU A 48 1.01 -4.29 10.24
CA LEU A 48 0.94 -5.27 11.33
C LEU A 48 1.87 -6.43 11.02
N LEU A 49 2.77 -6.77 11.93
CA LEU A 49 3.55 -8.01 11.89
C LEU A 49 2.88 -9.04 12.78
N ILE A 50 2.68 -10.26 12.29
CA ILE A 50 1.99 -11.34 13.00
C ILE A 50 2.91 -12.57 12.98
N PHE A 51 3.09 -13.15 14.16
CA PHE A 51 4.04 -14.23 14.36
C PHE A 51 3.26 -15.54 14.44
N HIS A 52 3.44 -16.43 13.46
CA HIS A 52 2.83 -17.75 13.48
C HIS A 52 3.87 -18.79 13.93
N PRO A 53 3.54 -19.67 14.88
CA PRO A 53 4.46 -20.71 15.31
C PRO A 53 4.75 -21.68 14.16
N SER A 54 6.02 -22.08 14.01
CA SER A 54 6.41 -23.11 13.05
C SER A 54 6.32 -24.53 13.59
N GLY A 55 6.12 -24.69 14.91
CA GLY A 55 6.23 -25.97 15.62
C GLY A 55 7.65 -26.28 16.10
N ILE A 56 8.65 -25.50 15.66
CA ILE A 56 10.04 -25.58 16.12
C ILE A 56 10.34 -24.38 17.02
N GLU A 57 11.07 -24.61 18.11
CA GLU A 57 11.45 -23.57 19.06
C GLU A 57 12.21 -22.43 18.36
N ASN A 58 11.88 -21.18 18.72
CA ASN A 58 12.47 -19.95 18.18
C ASN A 58 12.31 -19.71 16.67
N LEU A 59 11.61 -20.58 15.93
CA LEU A 59 11.30 -20.40 14.52
C LEU A 59 9.83 -20.05 14.29
N ILE A 60 9.58 -19.04 13.46
CA ILE A 60 8.25 -18.52 13.15
C ILE A 60 8.03 -18.39 11.65
N PHE A 61 6.78 -18.45 11.21
CA PHE A 61 6.38 -17.85 9.93
C PHE A 61 5.93 -16.42 10.21
N LEU A 62 6.60 -15.45 9.58
CA LEU A 62 6.29 -14.04 9.77
C LEU A 62 5.30 -13.59 8.70
N GLU A 63 4.12 -13.12 9.11
CA GLU A 63 3.13 -12.50 8.23
C GLU A 63 3.12 -10.99 8.44
N ILE A 64 3.12 -10.22 7.35
CA ILE A 64 2.90 -8.77 7.39
C ILE A 64 1.58 -8.42 6.73
N HIS A 65 0.80 -7.54 7.36
CA HIS A 65 -0.32 -6.85 6.74
C HIS A 65 0.11 -5.42 6.44
N CYS A 66 0.47 -5.17 5.19
CA CYS A 66 0.88 -3.86 4.69
C CYS A 66 -0.33 -2.99 4.36
N ARG A 67 -0.35 -1.77 4.89
CA ARG A 67 -1.28 -0.76 4.40
C ARG A 67 -0.75 -0.21 3.07
N ILE A 68 -1.60 -0.16 2.04
CA ILE A 68 -1.30 0.58 0.81
C ILE A 68 -1.99 1.94 0.90
N ILE A 69 -1.19 3.01 0.92
CA ILE A 69 -1.69 4.37 1.13
C ILE A 69 -1.70 5.09 -0.21
N GLY A 70 -2.89 5.30 -0.78
CA GLY A 70 -3.07 6.20 -1.92
C GLY A 70 -2.90 7.65 -1.50
N LYS A 71 -2.08 8.42 -2.22
CA LYS A 71 -1.92 9.87 -2.05
C LYS A 71 -2.96 10.59 -2.91
N PRO A 72 -4.04 11.15 -2.32
CA PRO A 72 -5.15 11.70 -3.09
C PRO A 72 -4.71 12.82 -4.04
N GLY A 73 -5.20 12.78 -5.29
CA GLY A 73 -4.93 13.79 -6.31
C GLY A 73 -3.59 13.66 -7.02
N THR A 74 -2.71 12.75 -6.59
CA THR A 74 -1.38 12.56 -7.20
C THR A 74 -1.29 11.34 -8.11
N GLY A 75 -2.26 10.42 -8.02
CA GLY A 75 -2.17 9.11 -8.68
C GLY A 75 -1.03 8.22 -8.15
N ARG A 76 -0.41 8.55 -7.02
CA ARG A 76 0.67 7.76 -6.42
C ARG A 76 0.17 6.95 -5.22
N VAL A 77 0.75 5.78 -5.01
CA VAL A 77 0.55 4.94 -3.82
C VAL A 77 1.87 4.71 -3.08
N ASN A 78 1.79 4.50 -1.78
CA ASN A 78 2.90 4.13 -0.92
C ASN A 78 2.67 2.71 -0.38
N PHE A 79 3.71 1.87 -0.42
CA PHE A 79 3.72 0.48 0.03
C PHE A 79 5.07 0.12 0.69
N LYS A 80 5.70 1.07 1.40
CA LYS A 80 7.01 0.92 2.07
C LYS A 80 7.11 -0.35 2.91
N SER A 81 6.06 -0.72 3.64
CA SER A 81 6.07 -1.91 4.49
C SER A 81 6.28 -3.20 3.69
N ALA A 82 5.69 -3.29 2.49
CA ALA A 82 5.86 -4.46 1.61
C ALA A 82 7.30 -4.56 1.09
N ILE A 83 7.91 -3.42 0.74
CA ILE A 83 9.33 -3.35 0.34
C ILE A 83 10.24 -3.77 1.50
N LYS A 84 10.00 -3.25 2.72
CA LYS A 84 10.78 -3.63 3.91
C LYS A 84 10.69 -5.13 4.19
N PHE A 85 9.49 -5.71 4.05
CA PHE A 85 9.28 -7.15 4.21
C PHE A 85 9.99 -7.98 3.13
N MET A 86 9.96 -7.55 1.87
CA MET A 86 10.72 -8.20 0.80
C MET A 86 12.21 -8.19 1.10
N LYS A 87 12.77 -7.05 1.54
CA LYS A 87 14.18 -6.95 1.93
C LYS A 87 14.53 -7.87 3.11
N PHE A 88 13.64 -8.02 4.07
CA PHE A 88 13.78 -9.01 5.14
C PHE A 88 13.85 -10.43 4.60
N CYS A 89 12.96 -10.79 3.67
CA CYS A 89 12.95 -12.12 3.05
C CYS A 89 14.25 -12.41 2.29
N VAL A 90 14.78 -11.43 1.55
CA VAL A 90 16.11 -11.52 0.90
C VAL A 90 17.21 -11.79 1.93
N TRP A 91 17.24 -11.03 3.03
CA TRP A 91 18.24 -11.18 4.08
C TRP A 91 18.20 -12.57 4.74
N GLN A 92 16.99 -13.08 4.98
CA GLN A 92 16.76 -14.42 5.55
C GLN A 92 16.83 -15.56 4.50
N LYS A 93 17.15 -15.25 3.23
CA LYS A 93 17.22 -16.21 2.12
C LYS A 93 15.94 -17.05 1.98
N THR A 94 14.79 -16.40 2.11
CA THR A 94 13.46 -17.01 2.00
C THR A 94 12.64 -16.28 0.95
N ASP A 95 11.75 -17.02 0.30
CA ASP A 95 10.79 -16.44 -0.63
C ASP A 95 9.58 -15.85 0.10
N MET A 96 8.72 -15.16 -0.64
CA MET A 96 7.48 -14.60 -0.12
C MET A 96 6.31 -15.51 -0.48
N LYS A 97 5.52 -15.88 0.52
CA LYS A 97 4.26 -16.58 0.35
C LYS A 97 3.10 -15.58 0.34
N ILE A 98 2.23 -15.69 -0.64
CA ILE A 98 1.03 -14.87 -0.78
C ILE A 98 -0.13 -15.57 -0.07
N PRO A 99 -0.69 -15.03 1.03
CA PRO A 99 -1.66 -15.78 1.83
C PRO A 99 -2.99 -16.08 1.12
N ARG A 100 -3.38 -15.27 0.13
CA ARG A 100 -4.69 -15.38 -0.53
C ARG A 100 -4.82 -16.59 -1.44
N ASP A 101 -3.75 -16.97 -2.13
CA ASP A 101 -3.69 -18.04 -3.13
C ASP A 101 -2.62 -19.08 -2.79
N LYS A 102 -1.89 -18.88 -1.69
CA LYS A 102 -0.79 -19.73 -1.20
C LYS A 102 0.39 -19.84 -2.16
N SER A 103 0.45 -18.99 -3.20
CA SER A 103 1.59 -18.96 -4.11
C SER A 103 2.87 -18.55 -3.38
N ILE A 104 4.00 -19.07 -3.85
CA ILE A 104 5.32 -18.67 -3.42
C ILE A 104 5.94 -17.90 -4.58
N ILE A 105 6.39 -16.69 -4.30
CA ILE A 105 7.04 -15.81 -5.28
C ILE A 105 8.45 -15.45 -4.80
N PRO A 106 9.40 -15.25 -5.72
CA PRO A 106 10.75 -14.84 -5.35
C PRO A 106 10.75 -13.55 -4.52
N ALA A 107 11.62 -13.46 -3.51
CA ALA A 107 11.85 -12.23 -2.76
C ALA A 107 12.55 -11.15 -3.63
N SER A 108 11.84 -10.60 -4.60
CA SER A 108 12.34 -9.61 -5.56
C SER A 108 11.30 -8.52 -5.82
N GLU A 109 11.78 -7.36 -6.24
CA GLU A 109 10.90 -6.22 -6.51
C GLU A 109 9.95 -6.52 -7.68
N GLY A 110 10.43 -7.16 -8.74
CA GLY A 110 9.59 -7.53 -9.89
C GLY A 110 8.45 -8.48 -9.52
N ALA A 111 8.74 -9.52 -8.73
CA ALA A 111 7.73 -10.46 -8.27
C ALA A 111 6.72 -9.77 -7.32
N LEU A 112 7.20 -8.99 -6.36
CA LEU A 112 6.37 -8.23 -5.43
C LEU A 112 5.42 -7.28 -6.18
N MET A 113 5.93 -6.52 -7.14
CA MET A 113 5.15 -5.52 -7.87
C MET A 113 4.11 -6.16 -8.78
N SER A 114 4.47 -7.25 -9.47
CA SER A 114 3.53 -8.04 -10.28
C SER A 114 2.34 -8.53 -9.44
N ASP A 115 2.62 -9.05 -8.24
CA ASP A 115 1.59 -9.51 -7.32
C ASP A 115 0.75 -8.34 -6.75
N LEU A 116 1.43 -7.29 -6.28
CA LEU A 116 0.83 -6.12 -5.68
C LEU A 116 -0.14 -5.42 -6.63
N PHE A 117 0.25 -5.20 -7.89
CA PHE A 117 -0.58 -4.52 -8.89
C PHE A 117 -1.86 -5.28 -9.22
N ASN A 118 -1.82 -6.61 -9.10
CA ASN A 118 -2.99 -7.46 -9.28
C ASN A 118 -3.91 -7.49 -8.05
N SER A 119 -3.43 -7.06 -6.88
CA SER A 119 -4.18 -7.08 -5.62
C SER A 119 -5.34 -6.07 -5.58
N GLN A 120 -6.44 -6.46 -4.91
CA GLN A 120 -7.59 -5.58 -4.68
C GLN A 120 -7.22 -4.36 -3.82
N SER A 121 -6.34 -4.56 -2.84
CA SER A 121 -5.82 -3.49 -1.97
C SER A 121 -5.16 -2.38 -2.79
N PHE A 122 -4.34 -2.73 -3.79
CA PHE A 122 -3.71 -1.77 -4.67
C PHE A 122 -4.73 -1.06 -5.57
N LYS A 123 -5.63 -1.82 -6.21
CA LYS A 123 -6.68 -1.26 -7.08
C LYS A 123 -7.55 -0.23 -6.35
N LYS A 124 -7.93 -0.51 -5.10
CA LYS A 124 -8.68 0.43 -4.24
C LYS A 124 -7.84 1.65 -3.85
N ALA A 125 -6.59 1.45 -3.46
CA ALA A 125 -5.70 2.57 -3.11
C ALA A 125 -5.47 3.49 -4.31
N MET A 126 -5.28 2.94 -5.50
CA MET A 126 -5.16 3.69 -6.76
C MET A 126 -6.47 4.40 -7.12
N HIS A 127 -7.61 3.75 -6.97
CA HIS A 127 -8.91 4.41 -7.15
C HIS A 127 -9.01 5.66 -6.27
N ASN A 128 -8.70 5.54 -4.97
CA ASN A 128 -8.72 6.66 -4.04
C ASN A 128 -7.68 7.75 -4.40
N ALA A 129 -6.48 7.35 -4.83
CA ALA A 129 -5.44 8.27 -5.27
C ALA A 129 -5.88 9.09 -6.50
N CYS A 130 -6.64 8.48 -7.42
CA CYS A 130 -7.11 9.10 -8.65
C CYS A 130 -8.49 9.79 -8.51
N TYR A 131 -9.30 9.46 -7.50
CA TYR A 131 -10.68 9.94 -7.36
C TYR A 131 -10.77 11.47 -7.28
N LYS A 132 -9.95 12.11 -6.45
CA LYS A 132 -9.90 13.59 -6.39
C LYS A 132 -9.34 14.23 -7.66
N TYR A 133 -8.45 13.55 -8.39
CA TYR A 133 -7.95 14.03 -9.67
C TYR A 133 -9.07 14.11 -10.71
N ARG A 134 -10.01 13.16 -10.72
CA ARG A 134 -11.19 13.21 -11.60
C ARG A 134 -12.14 14.37 -11.26
N VAL A 135 -12.36 14.65 -9.98
CA VAL A 135 -13.21 15.78 -9.54
C VAL A 135 -12.56 17.12 -9.86
N ASN A 136 -11.25 17.26 -9.64
CA ASN A 136 -10.51 18.50 -9.97
C ASN A 136 -10.31 18.68 -11.49
N LYS A 137 -10.07 17.60 -12.25
CA LYS A 137 -9.95 17.68 -13.71
C LYS A 137 -11.28 18.09 -14.36
N LYS A 138 -12.43 17.62 -13.85
CA LYS A 138 -13.74 18.11 -14.30
C LYS A 138 -13.98 19.59 -14.00
N ARG A 139 -13.50 20.10 -12.86
CA ARG A 139 -13.60 21.55 -12.55
C ARG A 139 -12.73 22.39 -13.48
N ASN A 140 -11.51 21.95 -13.78
CA ASN A 140 -10.61 22.69 -14.66
C ASN A 140 -10.99 22.61 -16.14
N HIS A 141 -11.77 21.61 -16.56
CA HIS A 141 -12.26 21.53 -17.94
C HIS A 141 -13.54 22.35 -18.19
N CYS A 142 -14.28 22.70 -17.13
CA CYS A 142 -15.46 23.59 -17.23
C CYS A 142 -15.10 25.08 -17.11
N SER A 143 -13.85 25.45 -16.81
CA SER A 143 -13.42 26.84 -16.67
C SER A 143 -12.85 27.48 -17.95
N GLU A 144 -12.76 26.74 -19.07
CA GLU A 144 -12.22 27.26 -20.34
C GLU A 144 -13.28 27.65 -21.39
N HIS A 145 -14.58 27.50 -21.09
CA HIS A 145 -15.66 27.84 -22.05
C HIS A 145 -16.70 28.86 -21.55
N SER A 146 -16.38 29.65 -20.55
CA SER A 146 -17.28 30.74 -20.12
C SER A 146 -16.53 32.05 -19.96
N GLN A 147 -16.26 32.69 -21.10
CA GLN A 147 -16.36 34.13 -21.20
C GLN A 147 -17.12 34.50 -22.48
N PRO A 148 -18.34 35.07 -22.40
CA PRO A 148 -18.82 35.94 -23.45
C PRO A 148 -18.05 37.25 -23.32
N SER A 149 -17.23 37.58 -24.31
CA SER A 149 -16.65 38.91 -24.44
C SER A 149 -17.76 39.90 -24.73
N VAL A 150 -18.27 40.55 -23.69
CA VAL A 150 -19.05 41.77 -23.82
C VAL A 150 -18.06 42.88 -24.22
N VAL A 151 -18.15 43.35 -25.45
CA VAL A 151 -17.64 44.67 -25.85
C VAL A 151 -18.78 45.42 -26.54
N LEU A 152 -19.52 46.20 -25.74
CA LEU A 152 -20.17 47.45 -26.17
C LEU A 152 -19.04 48.50 -26.31
N SER A 153 -19.00 49.44 -27.26
CA SER A 153 -19.98 49.91 -28.23
C SER A 153 -19.36 51.02 -29.13
N VAL A 154 -20.06 51.31 -30.24
CA VAL A 154 -20.15 52.54 -31.06
C VAL A 154 -18.89 53.05 -31.80
N ASN A 155 -18.90 52.96 -33.14
CA ASN A 155 -19.04 54.20 -33.91
C ASN A 155 -19.71 53.99 -35.27
N THR A 156 -20.78 54.75 -35.43
CA THR A 156 -21.66 54.93 -36.58
C THR A 156 -20.92 55.48 -37.78
N TYR A 157 -21.32 54.98 -38.94
CA TYR A 157 -20.97 55.43 -40.28
C TYR A 157 -21.71 56.72 -40.68
N LEU A 158 -21.13 57.37 -41.71
CA LEU A 158 -21.69 58.28 -42.72
C LEU A 158 -21.52 59.79 -42.47
N PRO A 159 -21.42 60.58 -43.56
CA PRO A 159 -20.50 60.49 -44.70
C PRO A 159 -19.59 61.73 -44.84
#